data_AF-A0A485AJ45-F1
#
_entry.id   AF-A0A485AJ45-F1
#
_cell.length_a   1.000
_cell.length_b   1.000
_cell.length_c   1.000
_cell.angle_alpha   90.00
_cell.angle_beta   90.00
_cell.angle_gamma   90.00
#
_symmetry.space_group_name_H-M   'P 1'
#
loop_
_entity.id
_entity.type
_entity.pdbx_description
1 polymer ?
#
loop_
_entity_poly.entity_id
_entity_poly.type
_entity_poly.pdbx_seq_one_letter_code
_entity_poly.pdbx_strand_id
1 'polypeptide(L)'
;MPVTFTTGLDYENMSERRKGFENFVMVNGAPQYGEEGNLRRNERNLMWNIDPYLQTQWQLTDKLSLDAGGALQLGVVRLQRLLHYARQRR
;
A
#
# COMPACT_ATOMS: atom_id res chain seq x y z
N MET A 1 2.29 33.87 26.57
CA MET A 1 2.37 32.39 26.66
C MET A 1 3.10 31.90 25.43
N PRO A 2 4.32 31.36 25.55
CA PRO A 2 5.01 30.78 24.40
C PRO A 2 4.22 29.56 23.89
N VAL A 3 4.10 29.48 22.57
CA VAL A 3 3.43 28.39 21.86
C VAL A 3 4.44 27.80 20.90
N THR A 4 4.61 26.48 20.96
CA THR A 4 5.43 25.73 20.01
C THR A 4 4.50 24.80 19.24
N PHE A 5 4.68 24.71 17.94
CA PHE A 5 3.94 23.75 17.13
C PHE A 5 4.86 23.05 16.15
N THR A 6 4.53 21.79 15.86
CA THR A 6 5.22 20.92 14.92
C THR A 6 4.19 20.40 13.95
N THR A 7 4.46 20.55 12.66
CA THR A 7 3.63 19.99 11.59
C THR A 7 4.46 19.02 10.78
N GLY A 8 3.83 17.97 10.28
CA GLY A 8 4.45 17.09 9.30
C GLY A 8 3.44 16.41 8.40
N LEU A 9 3.99 15.64 7.46
CA LEU A 9 3.23 14.96 6.43
C LEU A 9 3.91 13.62 6.16
N ASP A 10 3.15 12.55 6.34
CA ASP A 10 3.60 11.22 5.98
C ASP A 10 3.03 10.84 4.62
N TYR A 11 3.90 10.33 3.75
CA TYR A 11 3.53 9.84 2.42
C TYR A 11 4.03 8.42 2.27
N GLU A 12 3.10 7.49 2.04
CA GLU A 12 3.41 6.09 1.86
C GLU A 12 2.88 5.60 0.51
N ASN A 13 3.68 4.76 -0.17
CA ASN A 13 3.31 4.15 -1.43
C ASN A 13 3.74 2.67 -1.45
N MET A 14 2.78 1.79 -1.75
CA MET A 14 2.98 0.36 -1.87
C MET A 14 2.56 -0.09 -3.28
N SER A 15 3.52 -0.68 -4.01
CA SER A 15 3.25 -1.34 -5.28
C SER A 15 3.47 -2.85 -5.11
N GLU A 16 2.40 -3.62 -5.30
CA GLU A 16 2.45 -5.07 -5.31
C GLU A 16 2.30 -5.59 -6.74
N ARG A 17 3.08 -6.63 -7.09
CA ARG A 17 2.91 -7.39 -8.33
C ARG A 17 2.65 -8.84 -7.95
N ARG A 18 1.45 -9.33 -8.24
CA ARG A 18 1.05 -10.72 -7.98
C ARG A 18 0.97 -11.48 -9.29
N LYS A 19 1.78 -12.53 -9.38
CA LYS A 19 1.70 -13.50 -10.47
C LYS A 19 1.14 -14.80 -9.93
N GLY A 20 0.23 -15.42 -10.69
CA GLY A 20 -0.27 -16.76 -10.41
C GLY A 20 -0.02 -17.65 -11.62
N PHE A 21 0.70 -18.74 -11.41
CA PHE A 21 1.05 -19.72 -12.43
C PHE A 21 0.22 -21.00 -12.26
N GLU A 22 0.12 -21.80 -13.33
CA GLU A 22 -0.38 -23.17 -13.24
C GLU A 22 0.59 -24.05 -12.47
N ASN A 23 0.05 -25.06 -11.80
CA ASN A 23 0.85 -26.09 -11.12
C ASN A 23 1.04 -27.33 -12.02
N PHE A 24 0.94 -27.15 -13.34
CA PHE A 24 1.12 -28.23 -14.30
C PHE A 24 1.68 -27.71 -15.63
N VAL A 25 2.41 -28.59 -16.30
CA VAL A 25 2.81 -28.42 -17.71
C VAL A 25 2.20 -29.55 -18.53
N MET A 26 1.88 -29.28 -19.80
CA MET A 26 1.34 -30.29 -20.70
C MET A 26 2.51 -31.00 -21.39
N VAL A 27 2.72 -32.28 -21.07
CA VAL A 27 3.73 -33.14 -21.71
C VAL A 27 2.97 -34.21 -22.49
N ASN A 28 3.12 -34.23 -23.81
CA ASN A 28 2.45 -35.21 -24.69
C ASN A 28 0.92 -35.28 -24.52
N GLY A 29 0.27 -34.17 -24.17
CA GLY A 29 -1.17 -34.10 -23.95
C GLY A 29 -1.64 -34.54 -22.56
N ALA A 30 -0.74 -34.92 -21.66
CA ALA A 30 -1.03 -35.21 -20.26
C ALA A 30 -0.47 -34.11 -19.33
N PRO A 31 -1.19 -33.73 -18.26
CA PRO A 31 -0.70 -32.77 -17.28
C PRO A 31 0.34 -33.42 -16.34
N GLN A 32 1.53 -32.85 -16.28
CA GLN A 32 2.57 -33.17 -15.30
C GLN A 32 2.52 -32.12 -14.19
N TYR A 33 2.17 -32.53 -12.97
CA TYR A 33 2.03 -31.65 -11.81
C TYR A 33 3.36 -31.45 -11.08
N GLY A 34 3.50 -30.33 -10.36
CA GLY A 34 4.70 -30.01 -9.58
C GLY A 34 5.72 -29.15 -10.33
N GLU A 35 5.40 -28.73 -11.55
CA GLU A 35 6.16 -27.78 -12.35
C GLU A 35 5.35 -26.49 -12.53
N GLU A 36 6.06 -25.35 -12.50
CA GLU A 36 5.47 -24.03 -12.76
C GLU A 36 5.07 -23.94 -14.24
N GLY A 37 3.77 -23.91 -14.48
CA GLY A 37 3.19 -23.86 -15.82
C GLY A 37 2.88 -22.44 -16.29
N ASN A 38 1.85 -22.35 -17.11
CA ASN A 38 1.44 -21.11 -17.77
C ASN A 38 0.98 -20.02 -16.79
N LEU A 39 1.22 -18.76 -17.15
CA LEU A 39 0.84 -17.60 -16.34
C LEU A 39 -0.67 -17.40 -16.43
N ARG A 40 -1.38 -17.56 -15.32
CA ARG A 40 -2.85 -17.38 -15.22
C ARG A 40 -3.27 -16.02 -14.72
N ARG A 41 -2.50 -15.42 -13.83
CA ARG A 41 -2.81 -14.13 -13.20
C ARG A 41 -1.59 -13.23 -13.24
N ASN A 42 -1.77 -11.99 -13.67
CA ASN A 42 -0.76 -10.95 -13.58
C ASN A 42 -1.45 -9.66 -13.17
N GLU A 43 -1.38 -9.38 -11.87
CA GLU A 43 -2.07 -8.28 -11.23
C GLU A 43 -1.05 -7.31 -10.65
N ARG A 44 -1.25 -6.02 -10.91
CA ARG A 44 -0.57 -4.96 -10.19
C ARG A 44 -1.57 -4.30 -9.25
N ASN A 45 -1.25 -4.25 -7.97
CA ASN A 45 -1.99 -3.49 -6.97
C ASN A 45 -1.13 -2.29 -6.55
N LEU A 46 -1.75 -1.12 -6.50
CA LEU A 46 -1.13 0.11 -6.03
C LEU A 46 -1.97 0.62 -4.87
N MET A 47 -1.33 0.96 -3.77
CA MET A 47 -1.93 1.58 -2.61
C MET A 47 -1.04 2.76 -2.22
N TRP A 48 -1.64 3.91 -1.94
CA TRP A 48 -0.93 5.06 -1.43
C TRP A 48 -1.75 5.72 -0.34
N ASN A 49 -1.06 6.35 0.60
CA ASN A 49 -1.68 7.01 1.74
C ASN A 49 -0.95 8.33 2.05
N ILE A 50 -1.69 9.30 2.57
CA ILE A 50 -1.16 10.61 2.96
C ILE A 50 -1.75 10.99 4.32
N ASP A 51 -0.88 11.23 5.29
CA ASP A 51 -1.27 11.58 6.66
C ASP A 51 -0.60 12.88 7.12
N PRO A 52 -1.27 14.04 6.98
CA PRO A 52 -0.83 15.25 7.63
C PRO A 52 -1.05 15.17 9.15
N TYR A 53 -0.07 15.63 9.92
CA TYR A 53 -0.16 15.72 11.37
C TYR A 53 0.26 17.09 11.91
N LEU A 54 -0.36 17.46 13.03
CA LEU A 54 -0.08 18.69 13.77
C LEU A 54 0.04 18.35 15.26
N GLN A 55 1.10 18.82 15.88
CA GLN A 55 1.31 18.79 17.33
C GLN A 55 1.51 20.23 17.82
N THR A 56 0.92 20.58 18.94
CA THR A 56 0.95 21.91 19.53
C THR A 56 1.20 21.82 21.03
N GLN A 57 2.05 22.70 21.53
CA GLN A 57 2.37 22.81 22.94
C GLN A 57 2.17 24.25 23.40
N TRP A 58 1.39 24.44 24.45
CA TRP A 58 1.06 25.73 25.03
C TRP A 58 1.58 25.82 26.47
N GLN A 59 2.38 26.84 26.76
CA GLN A 59 2.78 27.13 28.14
C GLN A 59 1.76 28.07 28.79
N LEU A 60 0.89 27.53 29.65
CA LEU A 60 -0.20 28.27 30.30
C LEU A 60 0.31 29.13 31.46
N THR A 61 1.26 28.63 32.24
CA THR A 61 1.98 29.37 33.30
C THR A 61 3.40 28.82 33.41
N ASP A 62 4.29 29.41 34.21
CA ASP A 62 5.67 28.91 34.39
C ASP A 62 5.75 27.44 34.87
N LYS A 63 4.66 26.90 35.41
CA LYS A 63 4.58 25.52 35.93
C LYS A 63 3.54 24.64 35.25
N LEU A 64 2.77 25.17 34.30
CA LEU A 64 1.70 24.43 33.61
C LEU A 64 1.86 24.53 32.10
N SER A 65 1.91 23.37 31.45
CA SER A 65 1.89 23.25 29.99
C SER A 65 0.77 22.30 29.56
N LEU A 66 0.27 22.52 28.35
CA LEU A 66 -0.73 21.69 27.68
C LEU A 66 -0.17 21.27 26.32
N ASP A 67 -0.16 19.96 26.04
CA ASP A 67 0.18 19.40 24.73
C ASP A 67 -1.11 18.84 24.10
N ALA A 68 -1.31 19.16 22.82
CA ALA A 68 -2.38 18.63 22.00
C ALA A 68 -1.85 18.36 20.59
N GLY A 69 -2.10 17.15 20.09
CA GLY A 69 -1.74 16.78 18.73
C GLY A 69 -2.75 15.82 18.11
N GLY A 70 -2.78 15.80 16.78
CA GLY A 70 -3.65 14.93 16.00
C GLY A 70 -3.12 14.70 14.59
N ALA A 71 -3.41 13.52 14.06
CA ALA A 71 -3.17 13.18 12.67
C ALA A 71 -4.51 13.11 11.93
N LEU A 72 -4.55 13.62 10.70
CA LEU A 72 -5.65 13.42 9.77
C LEU A 72 -5.24 12.31 8.81
N GLN A 73 -5.92 11.17 8.88
CA GLN A 73 -5.66 10.07 7.95
C GLN A 73 -6.51 10.28 6.68
N LEU A 74 -5.88 10.75 5.59
CA LEU A 74 -6.53 10.96 4.30
C LEU A 74 -6.15 9.83 3.34
N GLY A 75 -6.72 8.65 3.57
CA GLY A 75 -6.54 7.49 2.71
C GLY A 75 -7.30 7.60 1.38
N VAL A 76 -6.64 8.10 0.33
CA VAL A 76 -7.16 7.97 -1.04
C VAL A 76 -6.74 6.61 -1.59
N VAL A 77 -7.53 5.58 -1.30
CA VAL A 77 -7.31 4.24 -1.84
C VAL A 77 -7.66 4.22 -3.34
N ARG A 78 -6.67 4.50 -4.20
CA ARG A 78 -6.81 4.23 -5.64
C ARG A 78 -6.29 2.83 -5.95
N LEU A 79 -7.17 1.83 -5.83
CA LEU A 79 -6.89 0.48 -6.30
C LEU A 79 -6.92 0.44 -7.83
N GLN A 80 -5.79 0.73 -8.49
CA GLN A 80 -5.63 0.42 -9.92
C GLN A 80 -5.32 -1.06 -10.09
N ARG A 81 -6.35 -1.91 -10.09
CA ARG A 81 -6.20 -3.31 -10.48
C ARG A 81 -6.08 -3.39 -11.99
N LEU A 82 -4.86 -3.55 -12.47
CA LEU A 82 -4.58 -3.70 -13.89
C LEU A 82 -4.44 -5.20 -14.20
N LEU A 83 -5.55 -5.82 -14.60
CA LEU A 83 -5.59 -7.23 -15.00
C LEU A 83 -4.98 -7.37 -16.40
N HIS A 84 -3.73 -7.80 -16.46
CA HIS A 84 -3.22 -8.38 -17.70
C HIS A 84 -3.59 -9.86 -17.71
N TYR A 85 -4.66 -10.20 -18.41
CA TYR A 85 -4.86 -11.58 -18.81
C TYR A 85 -3.72 -11.95 -19.75
N ALA A 86 -2.81 -12.81 -19.28
CA ALA A 86 -1.88 -13.51 -20.13
C ALA A 86 -2.71 -14.47 -20.99
N ARG A 87 -3.16 -13.99 -22.15
CA ARG A 87 -3.74 -14.83 -23.20
C ARG A 87 -2.59 -15.62 -23.80
N GLN A 88 -2.22 -16.74 -23.19
CA GLN A 88 -1.37 -17.73 -23.82
C GLN A 88 -2.20 -18.45 -24.89
N ARG A 89 -1.91 -18.10 -26.14
CA ARG A 89 -2.30 -18.89 -27.31
C ARG A 89 -1.39 -20.12 -27.38
N ARG A 90 -2.07 -21.26 -27.51
CA ARG A 90 -1.62 -22.58 -27.98
C ARG A 90 -0.60 -23.32 -27.13
#